data_AF-A0A553K0A1-F1
#
_entry.id   AF-A0A553K0A1-F1
#
_cell.length_a   1.000
_cell.length_b   1.000
_cell.length_c   1.000
_cell.angle_alpha   90.00
_cell.angle_beta   90.00
_cell.angle_gamma   90.00
#
_symmetry.space_group_name_H-M   'P 1'
#
loop_
_entity.id
_entity.type
_entity.pdbx_description
1 polymer ?
#
loop_
_entity_poly.entity_id
_entity_poly.type
_entity_poly.pdbx_seq_one_letter_code
_entity_poly.pdbx_strand_id
1 'polypeptide(L)'
;MINSTTRPYVRMADISGNGVIVMTGDSYATTSNTSYWYEQGTLTKIQREGEGGAFAYGISESGVALISVAGDTFTATSPTQRTPLPAHAEGSAATAISPNGRVVTGAVLDDPDAWYAPQNPLRWDDGVLSELTSPSSTHGYFLGVTSVNDSGAFLACGSDMYDWPYHVNEATWSYAADGKPSQLSPLPGSTDVCAKAINNDGVIVGDAGSKATLWVNGQARALNSLVPNRSGYSLQTAEDINAAGQIVGLAKLADGSNRGYIATPSTAETIYTAPGYHDFNGRAWKTTCEPYSRTTRCRREIVATQVQYKNGGYSRVTDWAFNNLTYTPSPRSLWARNPLGNTGEWTADDGRKWRTECDTPTTGKNGCRSYVFARVADATPKPGGGYTYTVESMWVFNNMVKFG
;
A
#
# COMPACT_ATOMS: atom_id res chain seq x y z
N MET A 1 14.16 9.57 -24.62
CA MET A 1 13.14 10.16 -25.52
C MET A 1 13.05 9.28 -26.75
N ILE A 2 11.93 8.59 -26.95
CA ILE A 2 11.67 7.82 -28.17
C ILE A 2 11.15 8.82 -29.20
N ASN A 3 11.97 9.17 -30.19
CA ASN A 3 11.60 10.11 -31.24
C ASN A 3 11.06 9.32 -32.43
N SER A 4 9.73 9.26 -32.61
CA SER A 4 9.12 8.75 -33.83
C SER A 4 8.39 9.88 -34.56
N THR A 5 8.77 10.07 -35.83
CA THR A 5 8.33 11.15 -36.71
C THR A 5 6.97 10.87 -37.39
N THR A 6 6.28 9.80 -37.00
CA THR A 6 4.92 9.45 -37.41
C THR A 6 4.25 8.85 -36.17
N ARG A 7 3.37 9.59 -35.47
CA ARG A 7 2.95 9.27 -34.09
C ARG A 7 1.77 8.26 -34.02
N PRO A 8 1.97 6.97 -33.73
CA PRO A 8 1.07 6.29 -32.82
C PRO A 8 1.29 6.86 -31.40
N TYR A 9 0.21 7.10 -30.67
CA TYR A 9 0.29 7.56 -29.28
C TYR A 9 0.69 6.34 -28.43
N VAL A 10 1.97 6.24 -28.05
CA VAL A 10 2.45 5.13 -27.20
C VAL A 10 2.36 5.54 -25.74
N ARG A 11 1.49 4.88 -24.99
CA ARG A 11 1.37 5.00 -23.54
C ARG A 11 2.19 3.90 -22.87
N MET A 12 3.00 4.28 -21.89
CA MET A 12 3.53 3.31 -20.93
C MET A 12 2.37 2.79 -20.11
N ALA A 13 2.19 1.48 -20.10
CA ALA A 13 1.22 0.83 -19.24
C ALA A 13 1.83 0.71 -17.84
N ASP A 14 3.05 0.16 -17.73
CA ASP A 14 3.68 -0.09 -16.43
C ASP A 14 5.19 -0.43 -16.57
N ILE A 15 5.91 -0.45 -15.44
CA ILE A 15 7.34 -0.78 -15.32
C ILE A 15 7.58 -1.75 -14.16
N SER A 16 8.40 -2.77 -14.40
CA SER A 16 8.80 -3.75 -13.38
C SER A 16 10.02 -3.31 -12.58
N GLY A 17 10.28 -3.99 -11.45
CA GLY A 17 11.39 -3.68 -10.55
C GLY A 17 12.78 -3.88 -11.15
N ASN A 18 12.91 -4.62 -12.25
CA ASN A 18 14.16 -4.74 -13.01
C ASN A 18 14.24 -3.79 -14.23
N GLY A 19 13.25 -2.90 -14.41
CA GLY A 19 13.24 -1.87 -15.43
C GLY A 19 12.69 -2.29 -16.79
N VAL A 20 12.03 -3.45 -16.90
CA VAL A 20 11.25 -3.80 -18.09
C VAL A 20 9.99 -2.96 -18.13
N ILE A 21 9.70 -2.35 -19.28
CA ILE A 21 8.54 -1.49 -19.51
C ILE A 21 7.62 -2.16 -20.53
N VAL A 22 6.33 -2.21 -20.22
CA VAL A 22 5.29 -2.57 -21.19
C VAL A 22 4.51 -1.34 -21.62
N MET A 23 4.19 -1.27 -22.91
CA MET A 23 3.54 -0.12 -23.53
C MET A 23 2.43 -0.57 -24.46
N THR A 24 1.44 0.30 -24.66
CA THR A 24 0.43 0.15 -25.70
C THR A 24 0.46 1.38 -26.60
N GLY A 25 0.62 1.15 -27.89
CA GLY A 25 0.54 2.15 -28.94
C GLY A 25 -0.84 2.15 -29.59
N ASP A 26 -1.49 3.30 -29.58
CA ASP A 26 -2.71 3.55 -30.32
C ASP A 26 -2.34 4.02 -31.73
N SER A 27 -2.74 3.29 -32.75
CA SER A 27 -2.68 3.72 -34.15
C SER A 27 -4.04 4.27 -34.56
N TYR A 28 -4.17 5.58 -34.79
CA TYR A 28 -5.39 6.15 -35.40
C TYR A 28 -5.70 5.59 -36.81
N ALA A 29 -4.72 4.94 -37.45
CA ALA A 29 -4.82 4.43 -38.82
C ALA A 29 -5.25 2.96 -38.93
N THR A 30 -5.19 2.17 -37.85
CA THR A 30 -5.63 0.77 -37.82
C THR A 30 -6.47 0.53 -36.58
N THR A 31 -7.59 -0.19 -36.70
CA THR A 31 -8.51 -0.53 -35.60
C THR A 31 -7.91 -1.47 -34.55
N SER A 32 -6.60 -1.75 -34.59
CA SER A 32 -5.90 -2.66 -33.70
C SER A 32 -4.80 -1.95 -32.91
N ASN A 33 -4.88 -2.05 -31.58
CA ASN A 33 -3.83 -1.62 -30.67
C ASN A 33 -2.56 -2.47 -30.87
N THR A 34 -1.39 -1.89 -30.63
CA THR A 34 -0.11 -2.64 -30.65
C THR A 34 0.62 -2.48 -29.33
N SER A 35 0.94 -3.58 -28.66
CA SER A 35 1.77 -3.56 -27.45
C SER A 35 3.25 -3.79 -27.72
N TYR A 36 4.08 -3.17 -26.90
CA TYR A 36 5.54 -3.22 -26.97
C TYR A 36 6.15 -3.59 -25.61
N TRP A 37 7.25 -4.34 -25.67
CA TRP A 37 8.11 -4.70 -24.55
C TRP A 37 9.43 -3.96 -24.72
N TYR A 38 9.83 -3.20 -23.71
CA TYR A 38 11.12 -2.53 -23.70
C TYR A 38 11.98 -3.07 -22.58
N GLU A 39 13.16 -3.56 -22.95
CA GLU A 39 14.11 -4.16 -22.04
C GLU A 39 15.53 -3.87 -22.53
N GLN A 40 16.39 -3.37 -21.64
CA GLN A 40 17.81 -3.13 -21.91
C GLN A 40 18.09 -2.33 -23.20
N GLY A 41 17.26 -1.31 -23.50
CA GLY A 41 17.42 -0.47 -24.68
C GLY A 41 16.79 -1.02 -25.96
N THR A 42 16.21 -2.22 -25.92
CA THR A 42 15.57 -2.86 -27.07
C THR A 42 14.06 -2.79 -26.95
N LEU A 43 13.40 -2.27 -27.99
CA LEU A 43 11.94 -2.24 -28.11
C LEU A 43 11.47 -3.38 -29.02
N THR A 44 10.66 -4.28 -28.49
CA THR A 44 10.13 -5.46 -29.22
C THR A 44 8.61 -5.43 -29.26
N LYS A 45 8.02 -5.67 -30.43
CA LYS A 45 6.56 -5.78 -30.57
C LYS A 45 6.06 -7.10 -29.95
N ILE A 46 4.99 -7.06 -29.16
CA ILE A 46 4.36 -8.21 -28.50
C ILE A 46 3.34 -8.91 -29.43
N GLN A 47 3.37 -8.67 -30.73
CA GLN A 47 2.39 -9.22 -31.68
C GLN A 47 3.10 -9.66 -32.96
N ARG A 48 2.75 -10.84 -33.48
CA ARG A 48 3.23 -11.34 -34.80
C ARG A 48 2.32 -10.87 -35.94
N GLU A 49 2.84 -10.94 -37.16
CA GLU A 49 2.06 -10.66 -38.36
C GLU A 49 0.87 -11.65 -38.47
N GLY A 50 -0.35 -11.12 -38.65
CA GLY A 50 -1.59 -11.91 -38.69
C GLY A 50 -2.30 -12.13 -37.34
N GLU A 51 -1.68 -11.78 -36.20
CA GLU A 51 -2.38 -11.74 -34.90
C GLU A 51 -3.30 -10.51 -34.84
N GLY A 52 -4.42 -10.59 -34.10
CA GLY A 52 -5.28 -9.44 -33.80
C GLY A 52 -4.59 -8.39 -32.92
N GLY A 53 -5.29 -7.30 -32.59
CA GLY A 53 -4.72 -6.23 -31.75
C GLY A 53 -4.26 -6.71 -30.37
N ALA A 54 -3.25 -6.04 -29.82
CA ALA A 54 -2.67 -6.35 -28.51
C ALA A 54 -2.77 -5.16 -27.55
N PHE A 55 -3.03 -5.45 -26.27
CA PHE A 55 -3.09 -4.46 -25.20
C PHE A 55 -2.27 -4.94 -24.00
N ALA A 56 -1.50 -4.04 -23.38
CA ALA A 56 -0.79 -4.30 -22.14
C ALA A 56 -1.50 -3.60 -20.98
N TYR A 57 -1.88 -4.35 -19.95
CA TYR A 57 -2.57 -3.84 -18.76
C TYR A 57 -1.59 -3.44 -17.66
N GLY A 58 -0.50 -4.19 -17.48
CA GLY A 58 0.52 -3.91 -16.47
C GLY A 58 1.65 -4.94 -16.48
N ILE A 59 2.67 -4.73 -15.64
CA ILE A 59 3.77 -5.68 -15.45
C ILE A 59 4.14 -5.75 -13.96
N SER A 60 4.23 -6.96 -13.43
CA SER A 60 4.59 -7.18 -12.04
C SER A 60 6.02 -6.72 -11.77
N GLU A 61 6.34 -6.46 -10.49
CA GLU A 61 7.70 -6.18 -10.04
C GLU A 61 8.68 -7.31 -10.37
N SER A 62 8.18 -8.55 -10.45
CA SER A 62 8.93 -9.74 -10.86
C SER A 62 9.12 -9.87 -12.39
N GLY A 63 8.57 -8.98 -13.20
CA GLY A 63 8.72 -8.96 -14.66
C GLY A 63 7.70 -9.82 -15.42
N VAL A 64 6.55 -10.13 -14.83
CA VAL A 64 5.45 -10.85 -15.47
C VAL A 64 4.41 -9.84 -15.95
N ALA A 65 4.25 -9.70 -17.26
CA ALA A 65 3.28 -8.78 -17.86
C ALA A 65 1.89 -9.42 -17.98
N LEU A 66 0.84 -8.61 -17.79
CA LEU A 66 -0.53 -8.94 -18.13
C LEU A 66 -0.88 -8.27 -19.47
N ILE A 67 -1.19 -9.09 -20.47
CA ILE A 67 -1.47 -8.62 -21.84
C ILE A 67 -2.70 -9.31 -22.41
N SER A 68 -3.39 -8.66 -23.34
CA SER A 68 -4.32 -9.32 -24.25
C SER A 68 -3.82 -9.28 -25.69
N VAL A 69 -4.11 -10.33 -26.45
CA VAL A 69 -3.79 -10.44 -27.88
C VAL A 69 -4.99 -11.10 -28.57
N ALA A 70 -5.56 -10.42 -29.56
CA ALA A 70 -6.74 -10.88 -30.29
C ALA A 70 -7.96 -11.22 -29.41
N GLY A 71 -8.08 -10.58 -28.24
CA GLY A 71 -9.16 -10.81 -27.27
C GLY A 71 -8.81 -11.82 -26.16
N ASP A 72 -7.82 -12.69 -26.39
CA ASP A 72 -7.35 -13.63 -25.38
C ASP A 72 -6.38 -12.96 -24.41
N THR A 73 -6.40 -13.39 -23.15
CA THR A 73 -5.56 -12.83 -22.09
C THR A 73 -4.41 -13.77 -21.72
N PHE A 74 -3.22 -13.20 -21.52
CA PHE A 74 -2.00 -13.94 -21.21
C PHE A 74 -1.21 -13.27 -20.08
N THR A 75 -0.50 -14.08 -19.31
CA THR A 75 0.72 -13.62 -18.63
C THR A 75 1.92 -13.80 -19.54
N ALA A 76 2.89 -12.90 -19.50
CA ALA A 76 4.06 -12.95 -20.37
C ALA A 76 5.35 -12.59 -19.62
N THR A 77 6.39 -13.41 -19.77
CA THR A 77 7.73 -13.16 -19.22
C THR A 77 8.71 -12.64 -20.27
N SER A 78 8.28 -12.60 -21.53
CA SER A 78 8.99 -12.00 -22.65
C SER A 78 8.01 -11.71 -23.80
N PRO A 79 8.42 -11.02 -24.87
CA PRO A 79 7.54 -10.73 -26.02
C PRO A 79 6.95 -11.98 -26.70
N THR A 80 7.64 -13.12 -26.59
CA THR A 80 7.30 -14.38 -27.27
C THR A 80 6.87 -15.49 -26.32
N GLN A 81 7.19 -15.40 -25.03
CA GLN A 81 6.79 -16.39 -24.02
C GLN A 81 5.52 -15.90 -23.31
N ARG A 82 4.38 -16.45 -23.74
CA ARG A 82 3.05 -16.13 -23.23
C ARG A 82 2.41 -17.39 -22.66
N THR A 83 1.76 -17.26 -21.52
CA THR A 83 0.96 -18.30 -20.88
C THR A 83 -0.49 -17.84 -20.89
N PRO A 84 -1.41 -18.55 -21.57
CA PRO A 84 -2.81 -18.17 -21.58
C PRO A 84 -3.39 -18.29 -20.17
N LEU A 85 -4.19 -17.30 -19.77
CA LEU A 85 -5.05 -17.45 -18.61
C LEU A 85 -6.30 -18.22 -19.03
N PRO A 86 -6.79 -19.19 -18.23
CA PRO A 86 -8.06 -19.85 -18.51
C PRO A 86 -9.16 -18.83 -18.73
N ALA A 87 -9.77 -18.87 -19.90
CA ALA A 87 -10.91 -18.03 -20.22
C ALA A 87 -12.09 -18.37 -19.32
N HIS A 88 -12.85 -17.34 -18.96
CA HIS A 88 -14.18 -17.47 -18.39
C HIS A 88 -15.21 -17.03 -19.46
N ALA A 89 -16.51 -16.97 -19.14
CA ALA A 89 -17.58 -16.59 -20.08
C ALA A 89 -17.24 -15.39 -20.97
N GLU A 90 -17.87 -15.30 -22.16
CA GLU A 90 -17.64 -14.20 -23.11
C GLU A 90 -17.71 -12.83 -22.42
N GLY A 91 -16.71 -11.97 -22.65
CA GLY A 91 -16.61 -10.65 -22.03
C GLY A 91 -15.79 -10.59 -20.73
N SER A 92 -15.20 -11.71 -20.28
CA SER A 92 -14.26 -11.70 -19.14
C SER A 92 -12.99 -10.90 -19.42
N ALA A 93 -12.61 -10.01 -18.51
CA ALA A 93 -11.44 -9.16 -18.64
C ALA A 93 -10.55 -9.23 -17.39
N ALA A 94 -9.28 -9.60 -17.56
CA ALA A 94 -8.26 -9.40 -16.53
C ALA A 94 -7.77 -7.95 -16.57
N THR A 95 -7.60 -7.33 -15.40
CA THR A 95 -7.32 -5.90 -15.29
C THR A 95 -6.14 -5.57 -14.38
N ALA A 96 -5.77 -6.44 -13.44
CA ALA A 96 -4.68 -6.20 -12.51
C ALA A 96 -3.83 -7.46 -12.25
N ILE A 97 -2.55 -7.25 -11.97
CA ILE A 97 -1.58 -8.30 -11.64
C ILE A 97 -0.81 -7.92 -10.37
N SER A 98 -0.57 -8.91 -9.51
CA SER A 98 0.15 -8.72 -8.24
C SER A 98 1.64 -8.47 -8.46
N PRO A 99 2.33 -7.76 -7.53
CA PRO A 99 3.77 -7.51 -7.62
C PRO A 99 4.64 -8.74 -7.85
N ASN A 100 4.27 -9.89 -7.27
CA ASN A 100 4.98 -11.16 -7.46
C ASN A 100 4.65 -11.86 -8.80
N GLY A 101 3.64 -11.38 -9.54
CA GLY A 101 3.23 -11.88 -10.85
C GLY A 101 2.39 -13.16 -10.82
N ARG A 102 2.00 -13.65 -9.65
CA ARG A 102 1.28 -14.93 -9.48
C ARG A 102 -0.22 -14.79 -9.51
N VAL A 103 -0.73 -13.71 -8.92
CA VAL A 103 -2.16 -13.42 -8.85
C VAL A 103 -2.54 -12.42 -9.91
N VAL A 104 -3.54 -12.76 -10.70
CA VAL A 104 -4.22 -11.87 -11.65
C VAL A 104 -5.67 -11.73 -11.23
N THR A 105 -6.24 -10.56 -11.38
CA THR A 105 -7.65 -10.30 -11.05
C THR A 105 -8.33 -9.56 -12.19
N GLY A 106 -9.65 -9.73 -12.27
CA GLY A 106 -10.47 -9.19 -13.32
C GLY A 106 -11.95 -9.30 -12.97
N ALA A 107 -12.81 -9.22 -13.98
CA ALA A 107 -14.23 -9.45 -13.82
C ALA A 107 -14.85 -10.08 -15.07
N VAL A 108 -15.97 -10.78 -14.89
CA VAL A 108 -16.82 -11.27 -16.00
C VAL A 108 -17.94 -10.27 -16.28
N LEU A 109 -18.28 -10.08 -17.55
CA LEU A 109 -19.52 -9.44 -17.96
C LEU A 109 -20.59 -10.53 -18.11
N ASP A 110 -21.59 -10.56 -17.23
CA ASP A 110 -22.64 -11.59 -17.28
C ASP A 110 -23.51 -11.49 -18.56
N ASP A 111 -23.61 -10.30 -19.16
CA ASP A 111 -24.28 -10.07 -20.45
C ASP A 111 -23.55 -8.94 -21.22
N PRO A 112 -22.81 -9.25 -22.29
CA PRO A 112 -22.07 -8.25 -23.07
C PRO A 112 -22.98 -7.26 -23.83
N ASP A 113 -24.27 -7.60 -24.00
CA ASP A 113 -25.29 -6.76 -24.65
C ASP A 113 -26.18 -6.04 -23.64
N ALA A 114 -26.05 -6.28 -22.33
CA ALA A 114 -26.74 -5.51 -21.31
C ALA A 114 -25.85 -4.39 -20.77
N TRP A 115 -26.31 -3.16 -20.94
CA TRP A 115 -25.67 -1.95 -20.40
C TRP A 115 -25.56 -1.93 -18.85
N TYR A 116 -26.12 -2.94 -18.15
CA TYR A 116 -26.25 -3.01 -16.69
C TYR A 116 -25.98 -4.41 -16.09
N ALA A 117 -25.21 -5.26 -16.76
CA ALA A 117 -24.89 -6.59 -16.21
C ALA A 117 -23.99 -6.49 -14.96
N PRO A 118 -24.31 -7.20 -13.86
CA PRO A 118 -23.40 -7.31 -12.73
C PRO A 118 -22.09 -7.96 -13.18
N GLN A 119 -20.98 -7.54 -12.59
CA GLN A 119 -19.68 -8.15 -12.86
C GLN A 119 -19.20 -8.93 -11.64
N ASN A 120 -19.12 -10.27 -11.75
CA ASN A 120 -18.48 -11.07 -10.72
C ASN A 120 -16.95 -10.91 -10.84
N PRO A 121 -16.25 -10.62 -9.74
CA PRO A 121 -14.80 -10.59 -9.76
C PRO A 121 -14.22 -11.97 -10.05
N LEU A 122 -13.17 -12.00 -10.85
CA LEU A 122 -12.39 -13.18 -11.17
C LEU A 122 -11.01 -13.06 -10.53
N ARG A 123 -10.49 -14.18 -10.04
CA ARG A 123 -9.10 -14.28 -9.58
C ARG A 123 -8.44 -15.51 -10.16
N TRP A 124 -7.25 -15.33 -10.72
CA TRP A 124 -6.37 -16.41 -11.14
C TRP A 124 -5.18 -16.46 -10.18
N ASP A 125 -5.09 -17.55 -9.42
CA ASP A 125 -3.96 -17.83 -8.53
C ASP A 125 -3.05 -18.88 -9.20
N ASP A 126 -1.86 -18.48 -9.65
CA ASP A 126 -0.97 -19.33 -10.48
C ASP A 126 -1.69 -19.96 -11.68
N GLY A 127 -2.57 -19.18 -12.32
CA GLY A 127 -3.37 -19.60 -13.45
C GLY A 127 -4.62 -20.42 -13.11
N VAL A 128 -4.88 -20.72 -11.83
CA VAL A 128 -6.11 -21.38 -11.39
C VAL A 128 -7.21 -20.34 -11.21
N LEU A 129 -8.24 -20.40 -12.06
CA LEU A 129 -9.38 -19.48 -12.04
C LEU A 129 -10.33 -19.79 -10.86
N SER A 130 -10.75 -18.73 -10.17
CA SER A 130 -11.87 -18.69 -9.22
C SER A 130 -12.79 -17.52 -9.55
N GLU A 131 -14.08 -17.79 -9.67
CA GLU A 131 -15.12 -16.76 -9.72
C GLU A 131 -15.58 -16.44 -8.28
N LEU A 132 -15.70 -15.15 -7.97
CA LEU A 132 -15.98 -14.65 -6.63
C LEU A 132 -17.35 -13.97 -6.58
N THR A 133 -17.96 -13.98 -5.40
CA THR A 133 -19.28 -13.38 -5.20
C THR A 133 -19.22 -11.86 -5.29
N SER A 134 -20.08 -11.27 -6.12
CA SER A 134 -20.32 -9.82 -6.11
C SER A 134 -20.94 -9.37 -4.76
N PRO A 135 -20.59 -8.19 -4.22
CA PRO A 135 -21.09 -7.69 -2.95
C PRO A 135 -22.52 -7.17 -3.02
N SER A 136 -23.08 -6.92 -4.21
CA SER A 136 -24.44 -6.38 -4.39
C SER A 136 -25.36 -7.36 -5.12
N SER A 137 -26.62 -7.42 -4.68
CA SER A 137 -27.71 -8.20 -5.30
C SER A 137 -28.59 -7.34 -6.23
N THR A 138 -28.16 -6.14 -6.60
CA THR A 138 -29.02 -5.13 -7.25
C THR A 138 -28.21 -4.26 -8.21
N HIS A 139 -28.56 -4.32 -9.51
CA HIS A 139 -28.47 -3.31 -10.59
C HIS A 139 -27.29 -2.31 -10.66
N GLY A 140 -26.21 -2.51 -9.89
CA GLY A 140 -25.07 -1.62 -9.77
C GLY A 140 -23.95 -2.01 -10.74
N TYR A 141 -23.33 -0.98 -11.33
CA TYR A 141 -22.19 -1.09 -12.21
C TYR A 141 -20.96 -1.46 -11.38
N PHE A 142 -20.29 -2.57 -11.67
CA PHE A 142 -18.93 -2.77 -11.17
C PHE A 142 -17.97 -2.02 -12.10
N LEU A 143 -17.35 -0.96 -11.60
CA LEU A 143 -16.28 -0.22 -12.26
C LEU A 143 -14.94 -0.94 -11.99
N GLY A 144 -14.87 -2.22 -12.38
CA GLY A 144 -13.63 -2.99 -12.49
C GLY A 144 -12.85 -3.29 -11.19
N VAL A 145 -11.96 -4.27 -11.31
CA VAL A 145 -10.92 -4.54 -10.32
C VAL A 145 -9.74 -3.59 -10.58
N THR A 146 -9.32 -2.86 -9.56
CA THR A 146 -8.34 -1.76 -9.69
C THR A 146 -6.91 -2.17 -9.35
N SER A 147 -6.73 -3.05 -8.36
CA SER A 147 -5.40 -3.46 -7.89
C SER A 147 -5.46 -4.74 -7.07
N VAL A 148 -4.35 -5.48 -7.00
CA VAL A 148 -4.19 -6.72 -6.24
C VAL A 148 -2.80 -6.78 -5.60
N ASN A 149 -2.70 -7.29 -4.37
CA ASN A 149 -1.44 -7.50 -3.67
C ASN A 149 -0.99 -8.98 -3.71
N ASP A 150 0.21 -9.26 -3.19
CA ASP A 150 0.84 -10.59 -3.27
C ASP A 150 0.11 -11.70 -2.49
N SER A 151 -0.77 -11.33 -1.57
CA SER A 151 -1.62 -12.29 -0.84
C SER A 151 -2.90 -12.65 -1.61
N GLY A 152 -3.16 -11.99 -2.74
CA GLY A 152 -4.38 -12.14 -3.52
C GLY A 152 -5.56 -11.35 -2.97
N ALA A 153 -5.31 -10.40 -2.07
CA ALA A 153 -6.29 -9.39 -1.69
C ALA A 153 -6.34 -8.30 -2.78
N PHE A 154 -7.54 -7.90 -3.19
CA PHE A 154 -7.71 -6.97 -4.31
C PHE A 154 -8.83 -5.96 -4.04
N LEU A 155 -8.86 -4.93 -4.87
CA LEU A 155 -9.77 -3.81 -4.77
C LEU A 155 -10.73 -3.77 -5.96
N ALA A 156 -11.96 -3.37 -5.70
CA ALA A 156 -12.92 -3.11 -6.75
C ALA A 156 -13.69 -1.82 -6.44
N CYS A 157 -14.04 -1.09 -7.49
CA CYS A 157 -14.94 0.06 -7.41
C CYS A 157 -16.22 -0.28 -8.16
N GLY A 158 -17.33 0.33 -7.76
CA GLY A 158 -18.59 0.21 -8.46
C GLY A 158 -19.50 1.37 -8.13
N SER A 159 -20.49 1.62 -8.98
CA SER A 159 -21.52 2.62 -8.77
C SER A 159 -22.87 1.93 -8.65
N ASP A 160 -23.56 2.17 -7.54
CA ASP A 160 -24.97 1.86 -7.45
C ASP A 160 -25.71 2.96 -8.22
N MET A 161 -26.16 2.63 -9.44
CA MET A 161 -27.04 3.48 -10.22
C MET A 161 -28.46 3.31 -9.69
N TYR A 162 -28.94 4.28 -8.91
CA TYR A 162 -30.36 4.34 -8.55
C TYR A 162 -31.16 5.10 -9.60
N ASP A 163 -32.42 4.66 -9.74
CA ASP A 163 -33.54 5.14 -10.55
C ASP A 163 -33.55 6.63 -10.91
N TRP A 164 -34.13 6.97 -12.06
CA TRP A 164 -34.07 8.31 -12.65
C TRP A 164 -34.65 9.41 -11.72
N PRO A 165 -33.98 10.57 -11.54
CA PRO A 165 -32.76 11.02 -12.22
C PRO A 165 -31.48 10.52 -11.52
N TYR A 166 -30.55 9.96 -12.30
CA TYR A 166 -29.34 9.26 -11.87
C TYR A 166 -28.68 9.79 -10.59
N HIS A 167 -28.79 9.02 -9.50
CA HIS A 167 -27.89 9.13 -8.36
C HIS A 167 -26.88 7.98 -8.43
N VAL A 168 -25.63 8.31 -8.77
CA VAL A 168 -24.51 7.38 -8.63
C VAL A 168 -23.95 7.53 -7.23
N ASN A 169 -24.11 6.49 -6.41
CA ASN A 169 -23.30 6.34 -5.21
C ASN A 169 -22.17 5.40 -5.58
N GLU A 170 -20.95 5.91 -5.62
CA GLU A 170 -19.80 5.04 -5.76
C GLU A 170 -19.56 4.32 -4.44
N ALA A 171 -19.26 3.04 -4.53
CA ALA A 171 -18.83 2.22 -3.44
C ALA A 171 -17.56 1.49 -3.86
N THR A 172 -16.70 1.23 -2.88
CA THR A 172 -15.47 0.49 -3.11
C THR A 172 -15.36 -0.63 -2.10
N TRP A 173 -14.87 -1.77 -2.56
CA TRP A 173 -14.75 -2.98 -1.79
C TRP A 173 -13.32 -3.48 -1.82
N SER A 174 -12.89 -4.01 -0.68
CA SER A 174 -11.70 -4.86 -0.59
C SER A 174 -12.14 -6.31 -0.53
N TYR A 175 -11.45 -7.17 -1.25
CA TYR A 175 -11.58 -8.61 -1.18
C TYR A 175 -10.36 -9.16 -0.49
N ALA A 176 -10.56 -9.91 0.59
CA ALA A 176 -9.46 -10.63 1.22
C ALA A 176 -9.04 -11.85 0.38
N ALA A 177 -7.91 -12.48 0.74
CA ALA A 177 -7.43 -13.70 0.08
C ALA A 177 -8.46 -14.86 0.10
N ASP A 178 -9.39 -14.87 1.06
CA ASP A 178 -10.49 -15.84 1.12
C ASP A 178 -11.66 -15.52 0.17
N GLY A 179 -11.55 -14.45 -0.63
CA GLY A 179 -12.54 -14.05 -1.63
C GLY A 179 -13.75 -13.31 -1.07
N LYS A 180 -13.77 -12.98 0.24
CA LYS A 180 -14.91 -12.29 0.85
C LYS A 180 -14.80 -10.77 0.66
N PRO A 181 -15.86 -10.11 0.16
CA PRO A 181 -15.88 -8.67 0.05
C PRO A 181 -16.09 -7.99 1.41
N SER A 182 -15.46 -6.84 1.57
CA SER A 182 -15.66 -5.89 2.67
C SER A 182 -15.71 -4.48 2.10
N GLN A 183 -16.84 -3.79 2.28
CA GLN A 183 -17.01 -2.41 1.82
C GLN A 183 -16.10 -1.47 2.62
N LEU A 184 -15.38 -0.59 1.94
CA LEU A 184 -14.57 0.44 2.60
C LEU A 184 -15.46 1.64 2.95
N SER A 185 -15.25 2.21 4.14
CA SER A 185 -16.01 3.39 4.55
C SER A 185 -15.58 4.63 3.75
N PRO A 186 -16.49 5.50 3.26
CA PRO A 186 -16.11 6.76 2.64
C PRO A 186 -15.64 7.79 3.70
N LEU A 187 -15.05 8.89 3.25
CA LEU A 187 -14.87 10.07 4.11
C LEU A 187 -16.25 10.69 4.45
N PRO A 188 -16.43 11.27 5.65
CA PRO A 188 -17.68 11.95 6.00
C PRO A 188 -18.12 12.97 4.95
N GLY A 189 -19.35 12.81 4.43
CA GLY A 189 -19.93 13.70 3.42
C GLY A 189 -19.44 13.48 1.99
N SER A 190 -18.68 12.41 1.71
CA SER A 190 -18.27 12.05 0.35
C SER A 190 -19.17 10.94 -0.21
N THR A 191 -19.62 11.10 -1.44
CA THR A 191 -20.48 10.13 -2.17
C THR A 191 -19.77 9.46 -3.35
N ASP A 192 -18.71 10.09 -3.87
CA ASP A 192 -17.75 9.45 -4.77
C ASP A 192 -16.61 8.86 -3.95
N VAL A 193 -16.35 7.58 -4.15
CA VAL A 193 -15.27 6.85 -3.49
C VAL A 193 -14.77 5.72 -4.36
N CYS A 194 -13.47 5.74 -4.66
CA CYS A 194 -12.83 4.63 -5.36
C CYS A 194 -11.42 4.39 -4.83
N ALA A 195 -11.19 3.15 -4.38
CA ALA A 195 -9.86 2.67 -4.02
C ALA A 195 -9.10 2.23 -5.27
N LYS A 196 -7.86 2.69 -5.41
CA LYS A 196 -7.06 2.57 -6.62
C LYS A 196 -5.89 1.62 -6.48
N ALA A 197 -5.24 1.60 -5.31
CA ALA A 197 -4.07 0.77 -5.09
C ALA A 197 -4.02 0.19 -3.67
N ILE A 198 -3.43 -1.00 -3.55
CA ILE A 198 -3.21 -1.72 -2.29
C ILE A 198 -1.76 -2.20 -2.23
N ASN A 199 -1.07 -2.00 -1.10
CA ASN A 199 0.25 -2.59 -0.89
C ASN A 199 0.16 -3.96 -0.16
N ASN A 200 1.30 -4.64 -0.02
CA ASN A 200 1.37 -5.95 0.64
C ASN A 200 1.08 -5.91 2.16
N ASP A 201 1.10 -4.74 2.80
CA ASP A 201 0.68 -4.56 4.18
C ASP A 201 -0.85 -4.38 4.32
N GLY A 202 -1.58 -4.40 3.20
CA GLY A 202 -3.03 -4.18 3.15
C GLY A 202 -3.43 -2.72 3.32
N VAL A 203 -2.49 -1.78 3.18
CA VAL A 203 -2.78 -0.34 3.17
C VAL A 203 -3.29 0.03 1.78
N ILE A 204 -4.43 0.73 1.77
CA ILE A 204 -5.17 1.04 0.55
C ILE A 204 -5.20 2.56 0.33
N VAL A 205 -5.06 3.00 -0.91
CA VAL A 205 -5.16 4.40 -1.32
C VAL A 205 -6.11 4.59 -2.49
N GLY A 206 -6.56 5.82 -2.67
CA GLY A 206 -7.54 6.19 -3.68
C GLY A 206 -8.16 7.52 -3.32
N ASP A 207 -9.39 7.74 -3.77
CA ASP A 207 -10.03 9.05 -3.71
C ASP A 207 -11.40 8.95 -3.07
N ALA A 208 -11.77 9.95 -2.27
CA ALA A 208 -13.11 10.12 -1.74
C ALA A 208 -13.51 11.59 -1.80
N GLY A 209 -14.53 11.93 -2.60
CA GLY A 209 -15.02 13.30 -2.76
C GLY A 209 -13.95 14.29 -3.23
N SER A 210 -13.16 13.93 -4.25
CA SER A 210 -12.01 14.70 -4.76
C SER A 210 -10.92 14.97 -3.71
N LYS A 211 -10.75 14.05 -2.75
CA LYS A 211 -9.68 14.11 -1.75
C LYS A 211 -8.89 12.80 -1.78
N ALA A 212 -7.58 12.94 -1.85
CA ALA A 212 -6.66 11.82 -1.71
C ALA A 212 -6.89 11.18 -0.34
N THR A 213 -7.14 9.88 -0.33
CA THR A 213 -7.66 9.13 0.81
C THR A 213 -6.84 7.87 1.04
N LEU A 214 -6.63 7.57 2.32
CA LEU A 214 -5.95 6.38 2.82
C LEU A 214 -6.96 5.55 3.60
N TRP A 215 -7.03 4.26 3.35
CA TRP A 215 -7.75 3.31 4.17
C TRP A 215 -6.78 2.45 4.96
N VAL A 216 -6.98 2.45 6.28
CA VAL A 216 -6.26 1.57 7.21
C VAL A 216 -7.31 0.83 8.01
N ASN A 217 -7.30 -0.51 7.96
CA ASN A 217 -8.32 -1.36 8.57
C ASN A 217 -9.76 -1.00 8.12
N GLY A 218 -9.95 -0.71 6.83
CA GLY A 218 -11.25 -0.37 6.24
C GLY A 218 -11.76 1.05 6.52
N GLN A 219 -11.06 1.85 7.34
CA GLN A 219 -11.46 3.22 7.70
C GLN A 219 -10.74 4.27 6.85
N ALA A 220 -11.51 5.13 6.17
CA ALA A 220 -10.99 6.25 5.40
C ALA A 220 -10.37 7.34 6.29
N ARG A 221 -9.24 7.88 5.82
CA ARG A 221 -8.54 9.03 6.39
C ARG A 221 -8.08 9.92 5.24
N ALA A 222 -8.38 11.21 5.33
CA ALA A 222 -7.93 12.16 4.31
C ALA A 222 -6.40 12.29 4.38
N LEU A 223 -5.68 12.04 3.29
CA LEU A 223 -4.21 12.15 3.26
C LEU A 223 -3.72 13.56 3.60
N ASN A 224 -4.54 14.57 3.30
CA ASN A 224 -4.27 15.93 3.70
C ASN A 224 -4.08 16.06 5.24
N SER A 225 -4.76 15.29 6.10
CA SER A 225 -4.51 15.39 7.55
C SER A 225 -3.29 14.59 8.04
N LEU A 226 -2.71 13.73 7.19
CA LEU A 226 -1.66 12.79 7.58
C LEU A 226 -0.28 13.16 7.01
N VAL A 227 -0.23 14.03 6.02
CA VAL A 227 1.03 14.46 5.38
C VAL A 227 1.41 15.84 5.94
N PRO A 228 2.59 15.97 6.61
CA PRO A 228 3.02 17.23 7.22
C PRO A 228 3.47 18.26 6.18
N ASN A 229 3.59 19.53 6.59
CA ASN A 229 4.23 20.63 5.82
C ASN A 229 3.64 20.89 4.41
N ARG A 230 2.31 20.91 4.27
CA ARG A 230 1.61 21.10 2.98
C ARG A 230 1.18 22.54 2.68
N SER A 231 2.05 23.54 2.90
CA SER A 231 1.70 24.92 2.55
C SER A 231 1.64 25.11 1.03
N GLY A 232 0.51 25.62 0.52
CA GLY A 232 0.37 26.03 -0.89
C GLY A 232 -0.19 24.98 -1.86
N TYR A 233 -0.59 23.79 -1.37
CA TYR A 233 -1.23 22.76 -2.20
C TYR A 233 -2.16 21.83 -1.39
N SER A 234 -3.05 21.14 -2.10
CA SER A 234 -3.96 20.13 -1.54
C SER A 234 -3.87 18.84 -2.34
N LEU A 235 -3.80 17.69 -1.67
CA LEU A 235 -3.77 16.39 -2.32
C LEU A 235 -5.19 16.04 -2.80
N GLN A 236 -5.36 15.90 -4.12
CA GLN A 236 -6.65 15.65 -4.75
C GLN A 236 -6.85 14.17 -5.02
N THR A 237 -5.82 13.51 -5.56
CA THR A 237 -5.87 12.07 -5.82
C THR A 237 -4.71 11.29 -5.21
N ALA A 238 -4.92 10.02 -4.92
CA ALA A 238 -3.87 9.04 -4.64
C ALA A 238 -3.99 7.88 -5.63
N GLU A 239 -2.98 7.71 -6.48
CA GLU A 239 -3.03 6.77 -7.61
C GLU A 239 -2.36 5.45 -7.26
N ASP A 240 -1.27 5.47 -6.48
CA ASP A 240 -0.50 4.27 -6.19
C ASP A 240 0.21 4.35 -4.82
N ILE A 241 0.52 3.19 -4.25
CA ILE A 241 1.22 3.02 -2.97
C ILE A 241 2.21 1.84 -3.03
N ASN A 242 3.46 2.11 -2.65
CA ASN A 242 4.47 1.05 -2.57
C ASN A 242 4.52 0.34 -1.20
N ALA A 243 5.33 -0.71 -1.10
CA ALA A 243 5.54 -1.47 0.14
C ALA A 243 6.16 -0.63 1.29
N ALA A 244 6.78 0.51 1.00
CA ALA A 244 7.29 1.44 2.02
C ALA A 244 6.22 2.42 2.53
N GLY A 245 4.99 2.35 2.01
CA GLY A 245 3.91 3.28 2.33
C GLY A 245 4.08 4.65 1.70
N GLN A 246 4.91 4.78 0.66
CA GLN A 246 5.00 5.99 -0.15
C GLN A 246 3.86 5.98 -1.16
N ILE A 247 3.17 7.12 -1.25
CA ILE A 247 1.98 7.30 -2.06
C ILE A 247 2.27 8.34 -3.12
N VAL A 248 1.87 8.07 -4.35
CA VAL A 248 1.91 9.04 -5.45
C VAL A 248 0.51 9.45 -5.89
N GLY A 249 0.39 10.66 -6.43
CA GLY A 249 -0.86 11.12 -7.02
C GLY A 249 -0.82 12.58 -7.44
N LEU A 250 -1.99 13.19 -7.64
CA LEU A 250 -2.10 14.59 -8.06
C LEU A 250 -2.48 15.51 -6.90
N ALA A 251 -1.73 16.59 -6.76
CA ALA A 251 -2.03 17.71 -5.89
C ALA A 251 -2.46 18.93 -6.71
N LYS A 252 -3.38 19.72 -6.16
CA LYS A 252 -3.80 21.02 -6.70
C LYS A 252 -3.05 22.13 -5.98
N LEU A 253 -2.32 22.94 -6.73
CA LEU A 253 -1.60 24.12 -6.25
C LEU A 253 -2.56 25.31 -6.04
N ALA A 254 -2.10 26.33 -5.32
CA ALA A 254 -2.89 27.54 -5.05
C ALA A 254 -3.33 28.31 -6.31
N ASP A 255 -2.59 28.19 -7.42
CA ASP A 255 -2.94 28.77 -8.72
C ASP A 255 -3.95 27.94 -9.53
N GLY A 256 -4.40 26.81 -8.98
CA GLY A 256 -5.34 25.88 -9.61
C GLY A 256 -4.71 24.82 -10.50
N SER A 257 -3.40 24.88 -10.76
CA SER A 257 -2.69 23.88 -11.56
C SER A 257 -2.48 22.56 -10.80
N ASN A 258 -2.36 21.45 -11.53
CA ASN A 258 -2.07 20.13 -10.96
C ASN A 258 -0.58 19.83 -10.97
N ARG A 259 -0.09 19.16 -9.92
CA ARG A 259 1.29 18.69 -9.80
C ARG A 259 1.33 17.30 -9.16
N GLY A 260 2.15 16.40 -9.72
CA GLY A 260 2.42 15.11 -9.10
C GLY A 260 3.10 15.26 -7.75
N TYR A 261 2.76 14.41 -6.78
CA TYR A 261 3.43 14.35 -5.49
C TYR A 261 3.90 12.93 -5.16
N ILE A 262 4.86 12.85 -4.24
CA ILE A 262 5.14 11.64 -3.45
C ILE A 262 5.00 12.02 -1.97
N ALA A 263 4.29 11.22 -1.19
CA ALA A 263 4.07 11.47 0.22
C ALA A 263 4.14 10.18 1.05
N THR A 264 4.66 10.30 2.26
CA THR A 264 4.60 9.22 3.26
C THR A 264 3.72 9.71 4.41
N PRO A 265 2.48 9.21 4.53
CA PRO A 265 1.56 9.68 5.57
C PRO A 265 2.08 9.30 6.95
N SER A 266 1.91 10.16 7.95
CA SER A 266 2.18 9.88 9.35
C SER A 266 1.05 9.03 9.94
N THR A 267 1.26 7.72 10.03
CA THR A 267 0.32 6.73 10.56
C THR A 267 0.97 5.99 11.72
N ALA A 268 0.17 5.25 12.49
CA ALA A 268 0.71 4.40 13.55
C ALA A 268 1.76 3.41 13.05
N GLU A 269 1.70 2.97 11.79
CA GLU A 269 2.69 2.04 11.22
C GLU A 269 3.90 2.77 10.63
N THR A 270 3.69 3.84 9.88
CA THR A 270 4.77 4.54 9.17
C THR A 270 5.67 5.37 10.09
N ILE A 271 5.16 5.89 11.22
CA ILE A 271 6.03 6.48 12.25
C ILE A 271 7.07 5.47 12.73
N TYR A 272 6.74 4.19 12.59
CA TYR A 272 7.61 3.12 12.93
C TYR A 272 8.50 2.73 11.72
N THR A 273 7.96 2.42 10.55
CA THR A 273 8.75 1.77 9.50
C THR A 273 9.39 2.71 8.48
N ALA A 274 8.94 3.96 8.37
CA ALA A 274 9.38 4.87 7.31
C ALA A 274 10.33 5.96 7.82
N PRO A 275 11.52 6.16 7.20
CA PRO A 275 12.41 7.27 7.51
C PRO A 275 11.73 8.64 7.34
N GLY A 276 12.13 9.61 8.14
CA GLY A 276 11.69 11.01 8.02
C GLY A 276 11.13 11.60 9.31
N TYR A 277 10.62 12.82 9.18
CA TYR A 277 9.88 13.49 10.24
C TYR A 277 8.39 13.22 10.07
N HIS A 278 7.71 12.90 11.17
CA HIS A 278 6.30 12.59 11.20
C HIS A 278 5.59 13.40 12.28
N ASP A 279 4.34 13.77 12.03
CA ASP A 279 3.47 14.37 13.04
C ASP A 279 2.33 13.39 13.32
N PHE A 280 2.33 12.81 14.51
CA PHE A 280 1.36 11.77 14.87
C PHE A 280 0.90 11.90 16.33
N ASN A 281 -0.41 11.91 16.54
CA ASN A 281 -1.05 12.12 17.85
C ASN A 281 -0.56 13.38 18.59
N GLY A 282 -0.38 14.49 17.85
CA GLY A 282 0.07 15.77 18.41
C GLY A 282 1.51 15.79 18.89
N ARG A 283 2.34 14.83 18.43
CA ARG A 283 3.76 14.75 18.74
C ARG A 283 4.57 14.72 17.45
N ALA A 284 5.73 15.35 17.49
CA ALA A 284 6.73 15.23 16.45
C ALA A 284 7.56 13.96 16.67
N TRP A 285 7.69 13.17 15.62
CA TRP A 285 8.47 11.93 15.56
C TRP A 285 9.56 12.08 14.49
N LYS A 286 10.68 11.39 14.70
CA LYS A 286 11.77 11.29 13.75
C LYS A 286 12.19 9.83 13.66
N THR A 287 12.21 9.31 12.44
CA THR A 287 12.56 7.93 12.15
C THR A 287 13.77 7.91 11.23
N THR A 288 14.77 7.11 11.60
CA THR A 288 16.00 6.89 10.82
C THR A 288 16.19 5.39 10.65
N CYS A 289 16.46 4.92 9.43
CA CYS A 289 16.57 3.49 9.17
C CYS A 289 17.92 3.14 8.55
N GLU A 290 18.40 1.95 8.86
CA GLU A 290 19.67 1.39 8.39
C GLU A 290 19.49 -0.11 8.10
N PRO A 291 20.19 -0.68 7.10
CA PRO A 291 20.26 -2.13 6.94
C PRO A 291 20.77 -2.80 8.22
N TYR A 292 20.13 -3.91 8.62
CA TYR A 292 20.51 -4.64 9.83
C TYR A 292 20.39 -6.14 9.63
N SER A 293 21.54 -6.79 9.42
CA SER A 293 21.59 -8.23 9.09
C SER A 293 20.70 -8.53 7.87
N ARG A 294 19.63 -9.32 8.04
CA ARG A 294 18.68 -9.71 6.99
C ARG A 294 17.33 -8.96 7.06
N THR A 295 17.28 -7.83 7.77
CA THR A 295 16.13 -6.93 7.86
C THR A 295 16.60 -5.47 7.85
N THR A 296 15.68 -4.52 8.01
CA THR A 296 15.99 -3.11 8.24
C THR A 296 15.74 -2.77 9.70
N ARG A 297 16.68 -2.04 10.31
CA ARG A 297 16.51 -1.49 11.65
C ARG A 297 16.21 -0.01 11.59
N CYS A 298 15.14 0.42 12.23
CA CYS A 298 14.73 1.81 12.26
C CYS A 298 14.76 2.35 13.70
N ARG A 299 15.45 3.46 13.96
CA ARG A 299 15.48 4.16 15.24
C ARG A 299 14.45 5.27 15.27
N ARG A 300 13.74 5.40 16.39
CA ARG A 300 12.73 6.45 16.60
C ARG A 300 13.12 7.37 17.71
N GLU A 301 12.85 8.63 17.45
CA GLU A 301 12.94 9.71 18.40
C GLU A 301 11.62 10.45 18.39
N ILE A 302 11.20 10.93 19.55
CA ILE A 302 10.02 11.78 19.72
C ILE A 302 10.42 13.05 20.43
N VAL A 303 9.76 14.16 20.15
CA VAL A 303 9.88 15.33 21.03
C VAL A 303 9.12 15.02 22.31
N ALA A 304 9.85 14.85 23.42
CA ALA A 304 9.28 14.53 24.71
C ALA A 304 10.07 15.18 25.84
N THR A 305 9.39 15.42 26.97
CA THR A 305 10.04 15.86 28.19
C THR A 305 10.56 14.66 28.96
N GLN A 306 11.87 14.56 29.11
CA GLN A 306 12.55 13.53 29.90
C GLN A 306 13.18 14.13 31.16
N VAL A 307 13.32 13.31 32.20
CA VAL A 307 14.14 13.65 33.36
C VAL A 307 15.57 13.17 33.09
N GLN A 308 16.52 14.09 33.07
CA GLN A 308 17.94 13.79 32.91
C GLN A 308 18.68 14.02 34.23
N TYR A 309 19.61 13.13 34.56
CA TYR A 309 20.55 13.33 35.66
C TYR A 309 21.89 13.80 35.11
N LYS A 310 22.30 15.03 35.43
CA LYS A 310 23.58 15.62 35.02
C LYS A 310 24.17 16.42 36.18
N ASN A 311 25.49 16.34 36.35
CA ASN A 311 26.24 17.12 37.36
C ASN A 311 25.66 17.05 38.78
N GLY A 312 25.23 15.86 39.22
CA GLY A 312 24.69 15.66 40.56
C GLY A 312 23.21 15.99 40.74
N GLY A 313 22.52 16.51 39.71
CA GLY A 313 21.13 16.96 39.81
C GLY A 313 20.22 16.43 38.70
N TYR A 314 18.92 16.40 38.99
CA TYR A 314 17.87 16.07 38.02
C TYR A 314 17.28 17.34 37.40
N SER A 315 17.05 17.31 36.09
CA SER A 315 16.36 18.38 35.36
C SER A 315 15.40 17.80 34.32
N ARG A 316 14.32 18.54 34.04
CA ARG A 316 13.42 18.23 32.92
C ARG A 316 13.98 18.86 31.66
N VAL A 317 14.14 18.05 30.62
CA VAL A 317 14.62 18.47 29.30
C VAL A 317 13.59 18.04 28.26
N THR A 318 13.10 18.99 27.47
CA THR A 318 12.22 18.71 26.33
C THR A 318 13.05 18.79 25.06
N ASP A 319 13.28 17.65 24.43
CA ASP A 319 14.05 17.53 23.19
C ASP A 319 13.68 16.22 22.48
N TRP A 320 14.34 15.93 21.35
CA TRP A 320 14.35 14.63 20.72
C TRP A 320 14.87 13.56 21.67
N ALA A 321 14.03 12.57 21.88
CA ALA A 321 14.17 11.55 22.89
C ALA A 321 13.98 10.18 22.23
N PHE A 322 14.90 9.24 22.44
CA PHE A 322 14.73 7.87 21.97
C PHE A 322 13.39 7.30 22.44
N ASN A 323 12.63 6.74 21.51
CA ASN A 323 11.41 6.01 21.81
C ASN A 323 11.65 4.50 21.74
N ASN A 324 12.04 4.00 20.56
CA ASN A 324 12.25 2.57 20.36
C ASN A 324 13.08 2.25 19.10
N LEU A 325 13.51 0.99 18.98
CA LEU A 325 13.96 0.41 17.72
C LEU A 325 12.88 -0.46 17.06
N THR A 326 12.85 -0.35 15.75
CA THR A 326 12.19 -1.15 14.70
C THR A 326 12.96 -2.23 14.03
N TYR A 327 12.59 -3.48 14.11
CA TYR A 327 12.94 -4.42 13.05
C TYR A 327 11.75 -4.55 12.11
N THR A 328 11.89 -4.03 10.89
CA THR A 328 10.80 -3.95 9.89
C THR A 328 10.30 -5.35 9.51
N PRO A 329 9.10 -5.45 8.88
CA PRO A 329 8.51 -6.74 8.50
C PRO A 329 9.53 -7.70 7.88
N SER A 330 9.62 -8.90 8.46
CA SER A 330 10.54 -9.94 8.03
C SER A 330 10.03 -11.33 8.47
N PRO A 331 10.41 -12.43 7.80
CA PRO A 331 9.89 -13.75 8.15
C PRO A 331 10.23 -14.17 9.58
N ARG A 332 9.27 -14.80 10.29
CA ARG A 332 9.49 -15.34 11.65
C ARG A 332 10.67 -16.30 11.75
N SER A 333 10.96 -17.02 10.67
CA SER A 333 12.10 -17.94 10.60
C SER A 333 13.44 -17.25 10.86
N LEU A 334 13.58 -15.95 10.53
CA LEU A 334 14.78 -15.16 10.86
C LEU A 334 14.97 -14.93 12.37
N TRP A 335 13.89 -15.03 13.14
CA TRP A 335 13.83 -14.74 14.57
C TRP A 335 13.65 -15.98 15.44
N ALA A 336 13.63 -17.19 14.84
CA ALA A 336 13.28 -18.44 15.53
C ALA A 336 14.10 -18.73 16.80
N ARG A 337 15.36 -18.25 16.86
CA ARG A 337 16.25 -18.41 18.02
C ARG A 337 16.56 -17.09 18.73
N ASN A 338 15.93 -15.99 18.31
CA ASN A 338 16.17 -14.67 18.87
C ASN A 338 15.06 -14.31 19.87
N PRO A 339 15.39 -14.01 21.14
CA PRO A 339 14.38 -13.70 22.16
C PRO A 339 13.59 -12.41 21.88
N LEU A 340 14.04 -11.55 20.96
CA LEU A 340 13.27 -10.38 20.52
C LEU A 340 12.03 -10.75 19.69
N GLY A 341 12.02 -11.94 19.07
CA GLY A 341 10.91 -12.43 18.25
C GLY A 341 10.07 -13.51 18.91
N ASN A 342 10.25 -13.78 20.22
CA ASN A 342 9.55 -14.85 20.93
C ASN A 342 9.14 -14.37 22.33
N THR A 343 7.91 -14.68 22.75
CA THR A 343 7.44 -14.34 24.11
C THR A 343 8.30 -15.00 25.17
N GLY A 344 8.78 -14.23 26.16
CA GLY A 344 9.59 -14.75 27.27
C GLY A 344 10.42 -13.68 27.96
N GLU A 345 11.09 -14.05 29.04
CA GLU A 345 12.05 -13.22 29.78
C GLU A 345 13.45 -13.79 29.71
N TRP A 346 14.47 -12.93 29.64
CA TRP A 346 15.87 -13.34 29.64
C TRP A 346 16.77 -12.26 30.25
N THR A 347 17.99 -12.65 30.58
CA THR A 347 19.05 -11.70 30.92
C THR A 347 20.06 -11.69 29.77
N ALA A 348 20.35 -10.51 29.23
CA ALA A 348 21.35 -10.35 28.18
C ALA A 348 22.77 -10.48 28.75
N ASP A 349 23.76 -10.68 27.90
CA ASP A 349 25.17 -10.85 28.30
C ASP A 349 25.73 -9.64 29.07
N ASP A 350 25.13 -8.46 28.88
CA ASP A 350 25.46 -7.24 29.63
C ASP A 350 24.74 -7.12 30.99
N GLY A 351 24.05 -8.18 31.42
CA GLY A 351 23.34 -8.27 32.69
C GLY A 351 21.97 -7.59 32.71
N ARG A 352 21.54 -6.93 31.62
CA ARG A 352 20.20 -6.32 31.57
C ARG A 352 19.12 -7.40 31.49
N LYS A 353 18.06 -7.23 32.27
CA LYS A 353 16.87 -8.08 32.17
C LYS A 353 15.96 -7.57 31.06
N TRP A 354 15.41 -8.49 30.29
CA TRP A 354 14.55 -8.25 29.15
C TRP A 354 13.29 -9.10 29.23
N ARG A 355 12.20 -8.60 28.68
CA ARG A 355 11.01 -9.39 28.36
C ARG A 355 10.52 -9.09 26.96
N THR A 356 9.96 -10.08 26.28
CA THR A 356 9.25 -9.93 25.01
C THR A 356 7.85 -10.49 25.16
N GLU A 357 6.88 -9.82 24.56
CA GLU A 357 5.55 -10.35 24.28
C GLU A 357 5.30 -10.28 22.77
N CYS A 358 4.58 -11.26 22.23
CA CYS A 358 4.25 -11.35 20.81
C CYS A 358 2.78 -11.71 20.61
N ASP A 359 2.19 -11.21 19.54
CA ASP A 359 0.82 -11.53 19.11
C ASP A 359 -0.26 -11.26 20.19
N THR A 360 0.00 -10.31 21.08
CA THR A 360 -0.93 -9.86 22.11
C THR A 360 -1.76 -8.67 21.61
N PRO A 361 -2.87 -8.29 22.29
CA PRO A 361 -3.59 -7.07 21.97
C PRO A 361 -2.71 -5.81 21.97
N THR A 362 -1.65 -5.78 22.78
CA THR A 362 -0.70 -4.66 22.87
C THR A 362 0.25 -4.62 21.68
N THR A 363 0.66 -5.76 21.13
CA THR A 363 1.58 -5.82 20.00
C THR A 363 0.89 -5.82 18.64
N GLY A 364 -0.38 -6.26 18.61
CA GLY A 364 -1.05 -6.68 17.39
C GLY A 364 -0.59 -8.06 16.93
N LYS A 365 -1.31 -8.64 15.96
CA LYS A 365 -0.88 -9.85 15.24
C LYS A 365 0.38 -9.54 14.44
N ASN A 366 1.25 -10.53 14.28
CA ASN A 366 2.50 -10.43 13.53
C ASN A 366 3.46 -9.36 14.07
N GLY A 367 3.49 -9.21 15.40
CA GLY A 367 4.40 -8.29 16.06
C GLY A 367 4.85 -8.79 17.42
N CYS A 368 6.07 -8.43 17.79
CA CYS A 368 6.61 -8.57 19.13
C CYS A 368 7.03 -7.21 19.68
N ARG A 369 6.89 -7.00 21.00
CA ARG A 369 7.46 -5.87 21.73
C ARG A 369 8.38 -6.37 22.82
N SER A 370 9.57 -5.81 22.88
CA SER A 370 10.57 -6.11 23.91
C SER A 370 10.78 -4.91 24.82
N TYR A 371 10.85 -5.21 26.11
CA TYR A 371 11.05 -4.26 27.19
C TYR A 371 12.34 -4.59 27.93
N VAL A 372 13.03 -3.56 28.41
CA VAL A 372 14.21 -3.69 29.27
C VAL A 372 13.85 -3.27 30.68
N PHE A 373 14.34 -3.98 31.69
CA PHE A 373 14.17 -3.58 33.08
C PHE A 373 15.21 -2.50 33.41
N ALA A 374 14.75 -1.27 33.67
CA ALA A 374 15.61 -0.12 33.84
C ALA A 374 15.15 0.77 34.99
N ARG A 375 16.08 1.57 35.51
CA ARG A 375 15.79 2.66 36.46
C ARG A 375 15.34 3.89 35.68
N VAL A 376 14.12 4.34 35.92
CA VAL A 376 13.51 5.49 35.27
C VAL A 376 13.32 6.59 36.31
N ALA A 377 13.73 7.80 35.98
CA ALA A 377 13.46 8.97 36.79
C ALA A 377 12.15 9.63 36.35
N ASP A 378 11.27 9.94 37.29
CA ASP A 378 10.03 10.68 37.05
C ASP A 378 10.03 12.04 37.75
N ALA A 379 9.20 12.97 37.29
CA ALA A 379 9.10 14.32 37.79
C ALA A 379 7.66 14.69 38.14
N THR A 380 7.37 14.81 39.44
CA THR A 380 6.06 15.22 39.94
C THR A 380 6.04 16.72 40.25
N PRO A 381 5.09 17.51 39.72
CA PRO A 381 4.97 18.93 40.03
C PRO A 381 4.74 19.17 41.53
N LYS A 382 5.34 20.23 42.09
CA LYS A 382 5.12 20.65 43.48
C LYS A 382 4.07 21.78 43.56
N PRO A 383 3.25 21.84 44.63
CA PRO A 383 2.51 23.05 44.98
C PRO A 383 3.50 24.20 45.21
N GLY A 384 3.37 25.31 44.47
CA GLY A 384 4.28 26.45 44.54
C GLY A 384 5.40 26.48 43.49
N GLY A 385 5.44 25.50 42.58
CA GLY A 385 6.37 25.47 41.44
C GLY A 385 7.57 24.53 41.62
N GLY A 386 8.18 24.15 40.50
CA GLY A 386 9.25 23.14 40.46
C GLY A 386 8.72 21.70 40.52
N TYR A 387 9.66 20.75 40.68
CA TYR A 387 9.37 19.32 40.62
C TYR A 387 10.06 18.55 41.77
N THR A 388 9.45 17.45 42.19
CA THR A 388 10.08 16.36 42.94
C THR A 388 10.51 15.30 41.94
N TYR A 389 11.72 14.75 42.10
CA TYR A 389 12.20 13.66 41.26
C TYR A 389 12.26 12.36 42.03
N THR A 390 11.69 11.30 41.47
CA THR A 390 11.75 9.93 42.01
C THR A 390 12.45 9.03 41.00
N VAL A 391 13.03 7.92 41.46
CA VAL A 391 13.64 6.91 40.58
C VAL A 391 13.08 5.54 40.93
N GLU A 392 12.49 4.88 39.94
CA GLU A 392 11.85 3.58 40.11
C GLU A 392 12.43 2.59 39.10
N SER A 393 12.49 1.30 39.46
CA SER A 393 12.88 0.23 38.52
C SER A 393 11.64 -0.38 37.91
N MET A 394 11.54 -0.34 36.58
CA MET A 394 10.36 -0.83 35.86
C MET A 394 10.73 -1.36 34.48
N TRP A 395 9.79 -2.07 33.86
CA TRP A 395 9.89 -2.49 32.46
C TRP A 395 9.61 -1.32 31.53
N VAL A 396 10.57 -0.99 30.66
CA VAL A 396 10.48 0.11 29.71
C VAL A 396 10.51 -0.44 28.30
N PHE A 397 9.58 -0.01 27.45
CA PHE A 397 9.54 -0.40 26.04
C PHE A 397 10.83 0.05 25.35
N ASN A 398 11.44 -0.84 24.56
CA ASN A 398 12.72 -0.54 23.91
C ASN A 398 12.74 -0.92 22.44
N ASN A 399 12.20 -2.08 22.06
CA ASN A 399 12.23 -2.55 20.67
C ASN A 399 10.92 -3.22 20.28
N MET A 400 10.67 -3.29 18.99
CA MET A 400 9.65 -4.16 18.43
C MET A 400 10.17 -4.84 17.16
N VAL A 401 9.63 -6.03 16.90
CA VAL A 401 9.86 -6.81 15.68
C VAL A 401 8.52 -6.93 14.97
N LYS A 402 8.51 -6.68 13.66
CA LYS A 402 7.34 -6.89 12.80
C LYS A 402 7.59 -8.11 11.92
N PHE A 403 6.54 -8.90 11.71
CA PHE A 403 6.59 -10.04 10.80
C PHE A 403 5.74 -9.75 9.55
N GLY A 404 6.29 -10.13 8.39
CA GLY A 404 5.64 -10.06 7.08
C GLY A 404 5.45 -11.44 6.49
#